data_AF-A0A7C3UGN1-F1
#
_entry.id   AF-A0A7C3UGN1-F1
#
_cell.length_a   1.000
_cell.length_b   1.000
_cell.length_c   1.000
_cell.angle_alpha   90.00
_cell.angle_beta   90.00
_cell.angle_gamma   90.00
#
_symmetry.space_group_name_H-M   'P 1'
#
loop_
_entity.id
_entity.type
_entity.pdbx_description
1 polymer ?
#
loop_
_entity_poly.entity_id
_entity_poly.type
_entity_poly.pdbx_seq_one_letter_code
_entity_poly.pdbx_strand_id
1 'polypeptide(L)'
;AARYRERGVVGVGLGGSEDRYPAGLFAAAFARARAAGLRAAPHAGELAGPESVRAALDLLGADRLRHGIRAAEDPGLLAELAARGVVCDVTPVSNLRTGVVASLDRHPLPAMLAAGVRCSVSSDDPVLMGTDLSENCAVAERLGHSPRRMFFDALHGAFCDEATRERLRRLGEAYDWSRAEPAAAPGK
;
A
#
# COMPACT_ATOMS: atom_id res chain seq x y z
N ALA A 1 11.05 -7.28 16.91
CA ALA A 1 9.66 -6.76 16.80
C ALA A 1 8.83 -7.03 18.06
N ALA A 2 8.49 -8.29 18.40
CA ALA A 2 7.55 -8.60 19.50
C ALA A 2 7.90 -7.96 20.86
N ARG A 3 9.17 -7.93 21.25
CA ARG A 3 9.64 -7.29 22.51
C ARG A 3 9.37 -5.78 22.60
N TYR A 4 9.07 -5.11 21.49
CA TYR A 4 8.93 -3.67 21.38
C TYR A 4 7.50 -3.22 21.01
N ARG A 5 6.50 -4.10 21.18
CA ARG A 5 5.09 -3.78 20.87
C ARG A 5 4.58 -2.56 21.63
N GLU A 6 4.87 -2.49 22.93
CA GLU A 6 4.52 -1.35 23.80
C GLU A 6 5.35 -0.09 23.52
N ARG A 7 6.25 -0.14 22.53
CA ARG A 7 7.10 0.97 22.09
C ARG A 7 6.82 1.38 20.64
N GLY A 8 5.62 1.08 20.15
CA GLY A 8 5.13 1.51 18.83
C GLY A 8 5.37 0.54 17.68
N VAL A 9 5.93 -0.66 17.92
CA VAL A 9 6.07 -1.67 16.87
C VAL A 9 4.74 -2.42 16.68
N VAL A 10 4.05 -2.13 15.58
CA VAL A 10 2.71 -2.66 15.28
C VAL A 10 2.69 -3.82 14.28
N GLY A 11 3.79 -4.03 13.55
CA GLY A 11 3.85 -5.06 12.52
C GLY A 11 5.27 -5.34 12.01
N VAL A 12 5.35 -6.25 11.05
CA VAL A 12 6.55 -6.59 10.30
C VAL A 12 6.30 -6.43 8.81
N GLY A 13 7.33 -5.99 8.08
CA GLY A 13 7.33 -5.96 6.62
C GLY A 13 8.44 -6.82 6.05
N LEU A 14 8.35 -7.06 4.75
CA LEU A 14 9.39 -7.67 3.91
C LEU A 14 9.65 -6.71 2.75
N GLY A 15 10.89 -6.44 2.39
CA GLY A 15 11.23 -5.59 1.24
C GLY A 15 12.47 -6.12 0.53
N GLY A 16 12.93 -5.40 -0.47
CA GLY A 16 13.99 -5.86 -1.36
C GLY A 16 13.43 -6.60 -2.58
N SER A 17 14.31 -7.33 -3.28
CA SER A 17 13.98 -7.95 -4.57
C SER A 17 13.08 -9.19 -4.45
N GLU A 18 11.78 -9.00 -4.71
CA GLU A 18 10.75 -10.05 -4.63
C GLU A 18 11.04 -11.26 -5.54
N ASP A 19 11.59 -11.01 -6.72
CA ASP A 19 11.94 -12.01 -7.74
C ASP A 19 13.10 -12.91 -7.30
N ARG A 20 14.05 -12.36 -6.53
CA ARG A 20 15.22 -13.09 -6.02
C ARG A 20 14.98 -13.74 -4.66
N TYR A 21 14.14 -13.14 -3.83
CA TYR A 21 13.89 -13.59 -2.46
C TYR A 21 12.38 -13.74 -2.21
N PRO A 22 11.76 -14.81 -2.74
CA PRO A 22 10.32 -14.98 -2.69
C PRO A 22 9.81 -15.14 -1.25
N ALA A 23 8.55 -14.76 -1.04
CA ALA A 23 7.87 -14.77 0.26
C ALA A 23 8.04 -16.06 1.06
N GLY A 24 8.02 -17.22 0.39
CA GLY A 24 8.13 -18.53 1.05
C GLY A 24 9.37 -18.70 1.93
N LEU A 25 10.48 -18.04 1.61
CA LEU A 25 11.71 -18.08 2.42
C LEU A 25 11.52 -17.48 3.82
N PHE A 26 10.52 -16.62 4.01
CA PHE A 26 10.27 -15.87 5.24
C PHE A 26 9.02 -16.34 6.00
N ALA A 27 8.32 -17.37 5.51
CA ALA A 27 7.05 -17.83 6.08
C ALA A 27 7.15 -18.15 7.59
N ALA A 28 8.23 -18.81 8.03
CA ALA A 28 8.46 -19.12 9.44
C ALA A 28 8.62 -17.86 10.31
N ALA A 29 9.25 -16.81 9.78
CA ALA A 29 9.43 -15.54 10.49
C ALA A 29 8.10 -14.80 10.65
N PHE A 30 7.29 -14.75 9.58
CA PHE A 30 5.97 -14.14 9.60
C PHE A 30 4.98 -14.91 10.48
N ALA A 31 5.03 -16.25 10.48
CA ALA A 31 4.24 -17.07 11.39
C ALA A 31 4.55 -16.75 12.86
N ARG A 32 5.83 -16.58 13.21
CA ARG A 32 6.24 -16.16 14.57
C ARG A 32 5.77 -14.75 14.90
N ALA A 33 5.83 -13.81 13.95
CA ALA A 33 5.35 -12.44 14.16
C ALA A 33 3.84 -12.42 14.43
N ARG A 34 3.06 -13.14 13.62
CA ARG A 34 1.60 -13.28 13.78
C ARG A 34 1.23 -13.95 15.10
N ALA A 35 1.93 -15.02 15.50
CA ALA A 35 1.74 -15.66 16.80
C ALA A 35 2.01 -14.71 17.99
N ALA A 36 2.85 -13.69 17.79
CA ALA A 36 3.11 -12.63 18.76
C ALA A 36 2.14 -11.43 18.65
N GLY A 37 1.07 -11.54 17.85
CA GLY A 37 0.07 -10.49 17.67
C GLY A 37 0.56 -9.28 16.86
N LEU A 38 1.56 -9.46 15.99
CA LEU A 38 2.00 -8.44 15.04
C LEU A 38 1.32 -8.62 13.69
N ARG A 39 1.03 -7.50 13.02
CA ARG A 39 0.48 -7.47 11.66
C ARG A 39 1.59 -7.61 10.60
N ALA A 40 1.21 -7.97 9.38
CA ALA A 40 2.10 -8.20 8.25
C ALA A 40 1.84 -7.22 7.09
N ALA A 41 2.89 -6.53 6.63
CA ALA A 41 2.87 -5.64 5.46
C ALA A 41 4.09 -5.88 4.53
N PRO A 42 4.18 -7.05 3.86
CA PRO A 42 5.26 -7.33 2.92
C PRO A 42 5.14 -6.50 1.61
N HIS A 43 6.28 -6.25 0.94
CA HIS A 43 6.31 -5.97 -0.49
C HIS A 43 5.83 -7.22 -1.21
N ALA A 44 4.91 -7.03 -2.15
CA ALA A 44 4.53 -8.04 -3.11
C ALA A 44 3.88 -7.38 -4.32
N GLY A 45 4.11 -7.91 -5.51
CA GLY A 45 3.47 -7.40 -6.71
C GLY A 45 4.01 -6.06 -7.19
N GLU A 46 5.26 -5.72 -6.85
CA GLU A 46 5.97 -4.62 -7.48
C GLU A 46 6.90 -5.15 -8.58
N LEU A 47 7.99 -5.81 -8.18
CA LEU A 47 8.97 -6.37 -9.12
C LEU A 47 8.53 -7.73 -9.66
N ALA A 48 7.89 -8.55 -8.83
CA ALA A 48 7.33 -9.84 -9.23
C ALA A 48 5.81 -9.74 -9.49
N GLY A 49 5.24 -10.73 -10.16
CA GLY A 49 3.86 -10.70 -10.66
C GLY A 49 2.80 -11.08 -9.62
N PRO A 50 1.57 -11.41 -10.08
CA PRO A 50 0.47 -11.86 -9.24
C PRO A 50 0.80 -13.02 -8.29
N GLU A 51 1.75 -13.89 -8.66
CA GLU A 51 2.24 -14.99 -7.83
C GLU A 51 2.91 -14.52 -6.54
N SER A 52 3.62 -13.39 -6.58
CA SER A 52 4.25 -12.78 -5.40
C SER A 52 3.18 -12.31 -4.41
N VAL A 53 2.12 -11.67 -4.93
CA VAL A 53 0.99 -11.21 -4.13
C VAL A 53 0.28 -12.37 -3.46
N ARG A 54 -0.02 -13.45 -4.20
CA ARG A 54 -0.62 -14.66 -3.62
C ARG A 54 0.27 -15.29 -2.55
N ALA A 55 1.56 -15.41 -2.82
CA ALA A 55 2.50 -15.95 -1.84
C ALA A 55 2.56 -15.08 -0.56
N ALA A 56 2.48 -13.76 -0.68
CA ALA A 56 2.41 -12.86 0.47
C ALA A 56 1.10 -13.04 1.27
N LEU A 57 -0.04 -13.19 0.58
CA LEU A 57 -1.33 -13.46 1.24
C LEU A 57 -1.32 -14.81 1.95
N ASP A 58 -0.94 -15.88 1.26
CA ASP A 58 -1.10 -17.25 1.73
C ASP A 58 0.00 -17.68 2.70
N LEU A 59 1.26 -17.32 2.42
CA LEU A 59 2.41 -17.80 3.20
C LEU A 59 2.78 -16.83 4.32
N LEU A 60 2.67 -15.52 4.06
CA LEU A 60 3.04 -14.50 5.05
C LEU A 60 1.83 -14.04 5.88
N GLY A 61 0.61 -14.26 5.40
CA GLY A 61 -0.61 -13.77 6.05
C GLY A 61 -0.67 -12.25 6.01
N ALA A 62 -0.39 -11.65 4.86
CA ALA A 62 -0.37 -10.20 4.68
C ALA A 62 -1.72 -9.57 5.07
N ASP A 63 -1.70 -8.64 6.03
CA ASP A 63 -2.84 -7.79 6.39
C ASP A 63 -2.95 -6.56 5.46
N ARG A 64 -1.83 -6.21 4.83
CA ARG A 64 -1.64 -5.07 3.93
C ARG A 64 -0.52 -5.39 2.95
N LEU A 65 -0.53 -4.83 1.74
CA LEU A 65 0.51 -5.06 0.75
C LEU A 65 1.24 -3.75 0.44
N ARG A 66 2.58 -3.78 0.46
CA ARG A 66 3.38 -2.69 -0.11
C ARG A 66 3.44 -2.88 -1.62
N HIS A 67 3.02 -1.85 -2.36
CA HIS A 67 2.69 -1.86 -3.78
C HIS A 67 1.45 -2.68 -4.15
N GLY A 68 1.58 -3.97 -4.44
CA GLY A 68 0.48 -4.80 -4.95
C GLY A 68 0.03 -4.46 -6.38
N ILE A 69 0.72 -3.56 -7.08
CA ILE A 69 0.26 -2.97 -8.33
C ILE A 69 0.15 -3.96 -9.49
N ARG A 70 1.00 -5.00 -9.50
CA ARG A 70 0.97 -6.08 -10.50
C ARG A 70 -0.12 -7.11 -10.24
N ALA A 71 -0.89 -7.00 -9.14
CA ALA A 71 -2.14 -7.75 -9.02
C ALA A 71 -3.13 -7.40 -10.15
N ALA A 72 -3.00 -6.23 -10.78
CA ALA A 72 -3.82 -5.82 -11.90
C ALA A 72 -3.65 -6.67 -13.18
N GLU A 73 -2.61 -7.50 -13.24
CA GLU A 73 -2.43 -8.49 -14.31
C GLU A 73 -3.39 -9.69 -14.18
N ASP A 74 -4.08 -9.81 -13.04
CA ASP A 74 -4.97 -10.91 -12.72
C ASP A 74 -6.32 -10.41 -12.13
N PRO A 75 -7.39 -10.37 -12.93
CA PRO A 75 -8.70 -9.90 -12.47
C PRO A 75 -9.27 -10.69 -11.28
N GLY A 76 -8.97 -11.98 -11.17
CA GLY A 76 -9.42 -12.82 -10.06
C GLY A 76 -8.73 -12.41 -8.76
N LEU A 77 -7.45 -12.08 -8.83
CA LEU A 77 -6.70 -11.57 -7.69
C LEU A 77 -7.17 -10.19 -7.24
N LEU A 78 -7.51 -9.28 -8.18
CA LEU A 78 -8.11 -8.00 -7.82
C LEU A 78 -9.43 -8.18 -7.07
N ALA A 79 -10.29 -9.09 -7.55
CA ALA A 79 -11.56 -9.42 -6.88
C ALA A 79 -11.32 -10.00 -5.48
N GLU A 80 -10.31 -10.86 -5.32
CA GLU A 80 -9.94 -11.41 -4.02
C GLU A 80 -9.45 -10.32 -3.05
N LEU A 81 -8.55 -9.43 -3.49
CA LEU A 81 -8.05 -8.32 -2.68
C LEU A 81 -9.18 -7.38 -2.22
N ALA A 82 -10.09 -7.05 -3.14
CA ALA A 82 -11.26 -6.24 -2.85
C ALA A 82 -12.20 -6.93 -1.83
N ALA A 83 -12.49 -8.22 -2.03
CA ALA A 83 -13.33 -9.01 -1.13
C ALA A 83 -12.73 -9.16 0.28
N ARG A 84 -11.41 -9.32 0.36
CA ARG A 84 -10.67 -9.39 1.64
C ARG A 84 -10.49 -8.03 2.31
N GLY A 85 -10.69 -6.93 1.58
CA GLY A 85 -10.41 -5.57 2.07
C GLY A 85 -8.91 -5.29 2.28
N VAL A 86 -8.03 -6.04 1.64
CA VAL A 86 -6.58 -5.83 1.75
C VAL A 86 -6.21 -4.52 1.07
N VAL A 87 -5.53 -3.64 1.81
CA VAL A 87 -5.06 -2.35 1.29
C VAL A 87 -3.73 -2.52 0.58
N CYS A 88 -3.62 -1.95 -0.61
CA CYS A 88 -2.38 -1.88 -1.40
C CYS A 88 -1.75 -0.49 -1.30
N ASP A 89 -0.46 -0.40 -0.95
CA ASP A 89 0.26 0.87 -0.80
C ASP A 89 0.91 1.28 -2.10
N VAL A 90 0.19 2.08 -2.88
CA VAL A 90 0.60 2.48 -4.21
C VAL A 90 1.53 3.69 -4.14
N THR A 91 2.60 3.67 -4.92
CA THR A 91 3.68 4.67 -4.89
C THR A 91 3.96 5.18 -6.32
N PRO A 92 3.03 5.94 -6.95
CA PRO A 92 3.04 6.15 -8.40
C PRO A 92 4.35 6.73 -8.95
N VAL A 93 4.99 7.65 -8.22
CA VAL A 93 6.26 8.26 -8.63
C VAL A 93 7.41 7.25 -8.49
N SER A 94 7.42 6.46 -7.42
CA SER A 94 8.40 5.37 -7.25
C SER A 94 8.24 4.32 -8.35
N ASN A 95 7.01 3.84 -8.59
CA ASN A 95 6.74 2.82 -9.62
C ASN A 95 7.18 3.26 -11.03
N LEU A 96 7.09 4.56 -11.34
CA LEU A 96 7.66 5.13 -12.56
C LEU A 96 9.20 5.15 -12.53
N ARG A 97 9.79 5.67 -11.43
CA ARG A 97 11.25 5.89 -11.31
C ARG A 97 12.05 4.60 -11.19
N THR A 98 11.47 3.54 -10.64
CA THR A 98 12.05 2.18 -10.61
C THR A 98 11.89 1.46 -11.96
N GLY A 99 11.13 2.02 -12.89
CA GLY A 99 10.89 1.45 -14.23
C GLY A 99 9.87 0.30 -14.25
N VAL A 100 9.24 0.00 -13.11
CA VAL A 100 8.19 -1.04 -13.01
C VAL A 100 6.96 -0.65 -13.83
N VAL A 101 6.65 0.64 -13.88
CA VAL A 101 5.63 1.23 -14.74
C VAL A 101 6.30 2.12 -15.78
N ALA A 102 6.05 1.85 -17.06
CA ALA A 102 6.69 2.58 -18.16
C ALA A 102 6.26 4.05 -18.29
N SER A 103 5.01 4.36 -17.94
CA SER A 103 4.46 5.72 -17.91
C SER A 103 3.26 5.81 -16.98
N LEU A 104 2.99 7.00 -16.44
CA LEU A 104 1.86 7.21 -15.53
C LEU A 104 0.51 6.89 -16.18
N ASP A 105 0.33 7.15 -17.48
CA ASP A 105 -0.90 6.81 -18.21
C ASP A 105 -1.15 5.30 -18.30
N ARG A 106 -0.11 4.49 -18.08
CA ARG A 106 -0.16 3.02 -18.04
C ARG A 106 -0.15 2.47 -16.62
N HIS A 107 -0.23 3.32 -15.61
CA HIS A 107 -0.20 2.92 -14.22
C HIS A 107 -1.45 2.05 -13.89
N PRO A 108 -1.32 0.93 -13.16
CA PRO A 108 -2.43 0.00 -12.90
C PRO A 108 -3.46 0.49 -11.87
N LEU A 109 -3.13 1.55 -11.11
CA LEU A 109 -4.00 2.14 -10.08
C LEU A 109 -5.47 2.30 -10.54
N PRO A 110 -5.80 2.93 -11.70
CA PRO A 110 -7.20 3.08 -12.12
C PRO A 110 -7.95 1.74 -12.21
N ALA A 111 -7.31 0.68 -12.71
CA ALA A 111 -7.90 -0.64 -12.81
C ALA A 111 -8.12 -1.28 -11.43
N MET A 112 -7.16 -1.12 -10.51
CA MET A 112 -7.30 -1.58 -9.12
C MET A 112 -8.49 -0.90 -8.43
N LEU A 113 -8.62 0.43 -8.57
CA LEU A 113 -9.74 1.18 -7.98
C LEU A 113 -11.08 0.76 -8.60
N ALA A 114 -11.13 0.56 -9.92
CA ALA A 114 -12.33 0.11 -10.62
C ALA A 114 -12.78 -1.29 -10.17
N ALA A 115 -11.84 -2.17 -9.82
CA ALA A 115 -12.11 -3.49 -9.26
C ALA A 115 -12.50 -3.46 -7.77
N GLY A 116 -12.52 -2.28 -7.13
CA GLY A 116 -12.88 -2.12 -5.72
C GLY A 116 -11.73 -2.34 -4.74
N VAL A 117 -10.49 -2.53 -5.23
CA VAL A 117 -9.32 -2.63 -4.35
C VAL A 117 -9.10 -1.30 -3.64
N ARG A 118 -8.86 -1.38 -2.33
CA ARG A 118 -8.50 -0.22 -1.50
C ARG A 118 -7.04 0.10 -1.71
N CYS A 119 -6.73 1.34 -2.04
CA CYS A 119 -5.35 1.76 -2.27
C CYS A 119 -4.99 2.92 -1.34
N SER A 120 -3.89 2.82 -0.61
CA SER A 120 -3.28 4.00 0.01
C SER A 120 -2.22 4.60 -0.93
N VAL A 121 -1.81 5.83 -0.68
CA VAL A 121 -0.73 6.50 -1.43
C VAL A 121 0.43 6.79 -0.49
N SER A 122 1.65 6.47 -0.93
CA SER A 122 2.89 6.66 -0.17
C SER A 122 4.00 7.26 -1.05
N SER A 123 5.02 7.86 -0.42
CA SER A 123 6.20 8.42 -1.08
C SER A 123 7.33 7.40 -1.29
N ASP A 124 7.22 6.22 -0.69
CA ASP A 124 8.23 5.16 -0.72
C ASP A 124 9.59 5.63 -0.14
N ASP A 125 10.62 5.75 -0.98
CA ASP A 125 11.93 6.32 -0.66
C ASP A 125 12.06 7.78 -1.17
N PRO A 126 11.47 8.78 -0.49
CA PRO A 126 11.34 10.15 -1.00
C PRO A 126 12.67 10.80 -1.40
N VAL A 127 13.75 10.53 -0.65
CA VAL A 127 15.09 11.06 -0.93
C VAL A 127 15.70 10.42 -2.18
N LEU A 128 15.59 9.09 -2.31
CA LEU A 128 16.17 8.38 -3.46
C LEU A 128 15.39 8.67 -4.73
N MET A 129 14.07 8.76 -4.61
CA MET A 129 13.22 9.07 -5.74
C MET A 129 13.33 10.55 -6.08
N GLY A 130 13.47 11.46 -5.13
CA GLY A 130 13.32 12.91 -5.33
C GLY A 130 11.85 13.30 -5.42
N THR A 131 11.03 12.81 -4.49
CA THR A 131 9.58 13.04 -4.43
C THR A 131 9.13 13.29 -2.98
N ASP A 132 7.88 13.66 -2.80
CA ASP A 132 7.22 13.70 -1.51
C ASP A 132 5.80 13.08 -1.59
N LEU A 133 5.11 13.03 -0.46
CA LEU A 133 3.75 12.48 -0.41
C LEU A 133 2.77 13.34 -1.23
N SER A 134 2.96 14.65 -1.24
CA SER A 134 2.08 15.59 -1.93
C SER A 134 2.10 15.29 -3.43
N GLU A 135 3.28 15.20 -4.05
CA GLU A 135 3.46 14.85 -5.46
C GLU A 135 2.79 13.50 -5.80
N ASN A 136 3.00 12.47 -4.97
CA ASN A 136 2.38 11.16 -5.18
C ASN A 136 0.85 11.22 -5.09
N CYS A 137 0.30 12.01 -4.16
CA CYS A 137 -1.15 12.24 -4.07
C CYS A 137 -1.66 12.97 -5.32
N ALA A 138 -1.01 14.03 -5.81
CA ALA A 138 -1.44 14.72 -7.03
C ALA A 138 -1.38 13.82 -8.27
N VAL A 139 -0.39 12.92 -8.36
CA VAL A 139 -0.33 11.90 -9.42
C VAL A 139 -1.51 10.93 -9.29
N ALA A 140 -1.75 10.38 -8.09
CA ALA A 140 -2.84 9.45 -7.85
C ALA A 140 -4.23 10.08 -8.12
N GLU A 141 -4.39 11.37 -7.85
CA GLU A 141 -5.60 12.13 -8.17
C GLU A 141 -5.85 12.23 -9.67
N ARG A 142 -4.81 12.53 -10.47
CA ARG A 142 -4.90 12.48 -11.95
C ARG A 142 -5.23 11.07 -12.47
N LEU A 143 -4.89 10.04 -11.71
CA LEU A 143 -5.22 8.64 -11.99
C LEU A 143 -6.60 8.22 -11.43
N GLY A 144 -7.40 9.14 -10.91
CA GLY A 144 -8.78 8.90 -10.49
C GLY A 144 -8.95 8.47 -9.02
N HIS A 145 -7.91 8.58 -8.19
CA HIS A 145 -8.03 8.35 -6.74
C HIS A 145 -8.26 9.66 -6.01
N SER A 146 -9.43 9.88 -5.41
CA SER A 146 -9.69 11.18 -4.75
C SER A 146 -8.95 11.28 -3.40
N PRO A 147 -8.51 12.47 -2.97
CA PRO A 147 -7.84 12.67 -1.68
C PRO A 147 -8.64 12.09 -0.49
N ARG A 148 -9.97 12.25 -0.52
CA ARG A 148 -10.86 11.66 0.48
C ARG A 148 -10.75 10.14 0.51
N ARG A 149 -10.79 9.49 -0.66
CA ARG A 149 -10.72 8.02 -0.72
C ARG A 149 -9.33 7.52 -0.33
N MET A 150 -8.24 8.22 -0.71
CA MET A 150 -6.88 7.89 -0.26
C MET A 150 -6.79 7.83 1.27
N PHE A 151 -7.34 8.83 1.95
CA PHE A 151 -7.34 8.88 3.41
C PHE A 151 -8.09 7.71 4.04
N PHE A 152 -9.33 7.45 3.60
CA PHE A 152 -10.14 6.38 4.20
C PHE A 152 -9.61 4.97 3.86
N ASP A 153 -9.01 4.77 2.69
CA ASP A 153 -8.34 3.52 2.35
C ASP A 153 -7.06 3.33 3.19
N ALA A 154 -6.25 4.38 3.37
CA ALA A 154 -5.11 4.34 4.27
C ALA A 154 -5.51 4.06 5.73
N LEU A 155 -6.60 4.69 6.20
CA LEU A 155 -7.16 4.47 7.52
C LEU A 155 -7.68 3.04 7.70
N HIS A 156 -8.29 2.44 6.66
CA HIS A 156 -8.74 1.05 6.70
C HIS A 156 -7.58 0.10 6.98
N GLY A 157 -6.46 0.28 6.27
CA GLY A 157 -5.25 -0.54 6.39
C GLY A 157 -4.31 -0.11 7.53
N ALA A 158 -4.68 0.86 8.36
CA ALA A 158 -3.82 1.34 9.43
C ALA A 158 -3.66 0.30 10.54
N PHE A 159 -2.42 0.02 10.95
CA PHE A 159 -2.13 -0.82 12.11
C PHE A 159 -2.12 0.05 13.38
N CYS A 160 -3.30 0.35 13.89
CA CYS A 160 -3.51 1.14 15.09
C CYS A 160 -4.63 0.55 15.95
N ASP A 161 -4.68 0.97 17.21
CA ASP A 161 -5.79 0.68 18.11
C ASP A 161 -7.09 1.37 17.66
N GLU A 162 -8.21 0.89 18.19
CA GLU A 162 -9.53 1.36 17.80
C GLU A 162 -9.76 2.83 18.18
N ALA A 163 -9.24 3.28 19.32
CA ALA A 163 -9.38 4.67 19.75
C ALA A 163 -8.69 5.64 18.77
N THR A 164 -7.50 5.28 18.28
CA THR A 164 -6.74 6.04 17.29
C THR A 164 -7.44 6.02 15.94
N ARG A 165 -7.91 4.84 15.48
CA ARG A 165 -8.66 4.70 14.24
C ARG A 165 -9.90 5.58 14.24
N GLU A 166 -10.66 5.50 15.32
CA GLU A 166 -11.90 6.24 15.52
C GLU A 166 -11.66 7.76 15.59
N ARG A 167 -10.58 8.20 16.26
CA ARG A 167 -10.17 9.61 16.23
C ARG A 167 -9.85 10.08 14.81
N LEU A 168 -9.07 9.32 14.05
CA LEU A 168 -8.70 9.66 12.67
C LEU A 168 -9.93 9.65 11.74
N ARG A 169 -10.84 8.69 11.93
CA ARG A 169 -12.10 8.61 11.20
C ARG A 169 -12.92 9.89 11.36
N ARG A 170 -13.12 10.34 12.60
CA ARG A 170 -13.85 11.60 12.88
C ARG A 170 -13.17 12.82 12.26
N LEU A 171 -11.83 12.88 12.30
CA LEU A 171 -11.09 13.97 11.65
C LEU A 171 -11.33 13.97 10.13
N GLY A 172 -11.26 12.80 9.49
CA GLY A 172 -11.54 12.67 8.06
C GLY A 172 -13.00 12.96 7.69
N GLU A 173 -13.96 12.63 8.55
CA GLU A 173 -15.38 12.93 8.34
C GLU A 173 -15.69 14.42 8.49
N ALA A 174 -15.02 15.10 9.42
CA ALA A 174 -15.18 16.54 9.66
C ALA A 174 -14.38 17.42 8.69
N TYR A 175 -13.41 16.84 7.98
CA TYR A 175 -12.58 17.59 7.04
C TYR A 175 -13.35 17.98 5.78
N ASP A 176 -13.22 19.25 5.38
CA ASP A 176 -13.75 19.76 4.12
C ASP A 176 -12.82 19.37 2.96
N TRP A 177 -13.11 18.24 2.34
CA TRP A 177 -12.32 17.68 1.24
C TRP A 177 -12.33 18.53 -0.03
N SER A 178 -13.21 19.53 -0.16
CA SER A 178 -13.15 20.49 -1.27
C SER A 178 -11.94 21.44 -1.16
N ARG A 179 -11.36 21.54 0.03
CA ARG A 179 -10.17 22.36 0.33
C ARG A 179 -8.86 21.57 0.25
N ALA A 180 -8.93 20.29 -0.08
CA ALA A 180 -7.72 19.53 -0.37
C ALA A 180 -7.09 20.12 -1.64
N GLU A 181 -6.04 20.91 -1.48
CA GLU A 181 -5.32 21.45 -2.63
C GLU A 181 -4.65 20.30 -3.38
N PRO A 182 -4.73 20.28 -4.72
CA PRO A 182 -3.87 19.42 -5.50
C PRO A 182 -2.44 19.83 -5.15
N ALA A 183 -1.62 18.87 -4.73
CA ALA A 183 -0.23 19.18 -4.43
C ALA A 183 0.41 19.90 -5.60
N ALA A 184 1.06 21.04 -5.30
CA ALA A 184 1.80 21.78 -6.30
C ALA A 184 2.71 20.82 -7.05
N ALA A 185 2.64 20.81 -8.39
CA ALA A 185 3.61 20.10 -9.20
C ALA A 185 5.00 20.58 -8.77
N PRO A 186 5.98 19.69 -8.56
CA PRO A 186 7.30 20.11 -8.13
C PRO A 186 7.82 21.19 -9.08
N GLY A 187 8.31 22.29 -8.50
CA GLY A 187 8.99 23.34 -9.23
C GLY A 187 10.13 22.74 -10.05
N LYS A 188 10.25 23.21 -11.29
CA LYS A 188 11.29 22.85 -12.27
C LYS A 188 12.69 22.76 -11.68
#